data_AF-A0A183U3B7-F1
#
_entry.id   AF-A0A183U3B7-F1
#
_cell.length_a   1.000
_cell.length_b   1.000
_cell.length_c   1.000
_cell.angle_alpha   90.00
_cell.angle_beta   90.00
_cell.angle_gamma   90.00
#
_symmetry.space_group_name_H-M   'P 1'
#
loop_
_entity.id
_entity.type
_entity.pdbx_description
1 polymer ?
#
loop_
_entity_poly.entity_id
_entity_poly.type
_entity_poly.pdbx_seq_one_letter_code
_entity_poly.pdbx_strand_id
1 'polypeptide(L)' 'MYYAFIFVCRAQIIYGTYWFNDEQKRRIVQIHNHLRASEPASNMQEIVWDDRLAALAHGHVQRCDAWHRSGM' A
#
# COMPACT_ATOMS: atom_id res chain seq x y z
N MET A 1 0.88 37.31 -13.61
CA MET A 1 2.26 37.01 -13.18
C MET A 1 2.24 36.49 -11.73
N TYR A 2 2.70 35.24 -11.56
CA TYR A 2 3.27 34.60 -10.35
C TYR A 2 2.46 34.01 -9.17
N TYR A 3 1.13 34.05 -9.10
CA TYR A 3 0.45 33.53 -7.88
C TYR A 3 -0.51 32.33 -8.04
N ALA A 4 -0.88 31.93 -9.26
CA ALA A 4 -1.81 30.80 -9.45
C ALA A 4 -1.14 29.42 -9.62
N PHE A 5 0.18 29.38 -9.84
CA PHE A 5 0.92 28.13 -10.09
C PHE A 5 1.58 27.51 -8.83
N ILE A 6 1.55 28.18 -7.67
CA ILE A 6 2.29 27.73 -6.48
C ILE A 6 1.52 26.69 -5.65
N PHE A 7 0.19 26.55 -5.83
CA PHE A 7 -0.61 25.68 -4.95
C PHE A 7 -0.85 24.25 -5.44
N VAL A 8 -0.67 23.95 -6.75
CA VAL A 8 -1.11 22.64 -7.30
C VAL A 8 0.02 21.60 -7.40
N CYS A 9 1.30 21.95 -7.37
CA CYS A 9 2.37 20.99 -7.64
C CYS A 9 3.51 20.93 -6.60
N ARG A 10 3.25 21.23 -5.31
CA ARG A 10 4.21 20.90 -4.24
C ARG A 10 4.00 19.52 -3.61
N ALA A 11 2.84 18.89 -3.77
CA ALA A 11 2.60 17.56 -3.24
C ALA A 11 3.28 16.45 -4.06
N GLN A 12 3.52 16.65 -5.36
CA GLN A 12 3.97 15.57 -6.24
C GLN A 12 5.51 15.39 -6.28
N ILE A 13 6.29 16.28 -5.67
CA ILE A 13 7.76 16.27 -5.76
C ILE A 13 8.43 15.52 -4.59
N ILE A 14 7.72 15.29 -3.47
CA ILE A 14 8.32 14.65 -2.26
C ILE A 14 8.00 13.15 -2.15
N TYR A 15 6.92 12.66 -2.76
CA TYR A 15 6.60 11.23 -2.78
C TYR A 15 7.26 10.57 -3.99
N GLY A 16 8.58 10.38 -3.93
CA GLY A 16 9.22 9.39 -4.80
C GLY A 16 8.47 8.06 -4.70
N THR A 17 8.37 7.34 -5.81
CA THR A 17 7.70 6.02 -5.89
C THR A 17 8.14 5.14 -4.72
N TYR A 18 7.28 5.00 -3.72
CA TYR A 18 7.64 4.34 -2.49
C TYR A 18 7.33 2.86 -2.61
N TRP A 19 8.40 2.06 -2.71
CA TRP A 19 8.34 0.62 -2.58
C TRP A 19 8.77 0.22 -1.18
N PHE A 20 8.00 -0.68 -0.57
CA PHE A 20 8.45 -1.31 0.66
C PHE A 20 9.72 -2.10 0.41
N ASN A 21 10.73 -1.89 1.24
CA ASN A 21 11.91 -2.75 1.25
C ASN A 21 11.59 -4.11 1.89
N ASP A 22 12.52 -5.06 1.79
CA ASP A 22 12.28 -6.44 2.24
C ASP A 22 11.99 -6.55 3.73
N GLU A 23 12.62 -5.69 4.55
CA GLU A 23 12.38 -5.64 5.99
C GLU A 23 10.95 -5.19 6.30
N GLN A 24 10.45 -4.20 5.56
CA GLN A 24 9.08 -3.71 5.70
C GLN A 24 8.06 -4.74 5.21
N LYS A 25 8.30 -5.37 4.06
CA LYS A 25 7.47 -6.48 3.56
C LYS A 25 7.36 -7.59 4.60
N ARG A 26 8.50 -8.02 5.13
CA ARG A 26 8.59 -9.03 6.19
C ARG A 26 7.81 -8.62 7.43
N ARG A 27 7.97 -7.38 7.90
CA ARG A 27 7.28 -6.89 9.09
C ARG A 27 5.76 -6.81 8.91
N ILE A 28 5.29 -6.37 7.74
CA ILE A 28 3.86 -6.34 7.41
C ILE A 28 3.27 -7.74 7.49
N VAL A 29 3.88 -8.72 6.82
CA VAL A 29 3.41 -10.11 6.83
C VAL A 29 3.43 -10.69 8.25
N GLN A 30 4.51 -10.47 9.00
CA GLN A 30 4.63 -10.97 10.38
C GLN A 30 3.53 -10.44 11.30
N ILE A 31 3.23 -9.15 11.25
CA ILE A 31 2.18 -8.54 12.07
C ILE A 31 0.82 -9.16 11.72
N HIS A 32 0.52 -9.30 10.43
CA HIS A 32 -0.74 -9.90 10.00
C HIS A 32 -0.86 -11.36 10.43
N ASN A 33 0.17 -12.18 10.23
CA ASN A 33 0.15 -13.58 10.62
C ASN A 33 0.06 -13.75 12.15
N HIS A 34 0.73 -12.89 12.93
CA HIS A 34 0.62 -12.90 14.38
C HIS A 34 -0.83 -12.65 14.84
N LEU A 35 -1.49 -11.62 14.29
CA LEU A 35 -2.88 -11.30 14.61
C LEU A 35 -3.86 -12.36 14.10
N ARG A 36 -3.62 -12.94 12.93
CA ARG A 36 -4.46 -14.03 12.39
C ARG A 36 -4.37 -15.29 13.23
N ALA A 37 -3.20 -15.61 13.77
CA ALA A 37 -2.97 -16.76 14.62
C ALA A 37 -3.60 -16.61 16.03
N SER A 38 -3.85 -15.37 16.48
CA SER A 38 -4.54 -15.14 17.76
C SER A 38 -6.05 -15.34 17.69
N GLU A 39 -6.63 -15.41 16.48
CA GLU A 39 -8.06 -15.63 16.31
C GLU A 39 -8.41 -17.13 16.39
N PRO A 40 -9.50 -17.52 17.08
CA PRO A 40 -9.92 -18.91 17.23
C PRO A 40 -10.63 -19.42 15.96
N ALA A 41 -9.90 -19.46 14.86
CA ALA A 41 -10.40 -19.90 13.55
C ALA A 41 -9.83 -21.28 13.18
N SER A 42 -10.72 -22.21 12.81
CA SER A 42 -10.38 -23.62 12.56
C SER A 42 -9.52 -23.85 11.31
N ASN A 43 -9.42 -22.87 10.41
CA ASN A 43 -8.67 -22.98 9.15
C ASN A 43 -8.15 -21.63 8.64
N MET A 44 -7.63 -20.78 9.54
CA MET A 44 -7.05 -19.49 9.13
C MET A 44 -5.70 -19.71 8.47
N GLN A 45 -5.61 -19.42 7.17
CA GLN A 45 -4.37 -19.60 6.42
C GLN A 45 -3.30 -18.56 6.80
N GLU A 46 -2.03 -18.95 6.75
CA GLU A 46 -0.92 -18.01 6.80
C GLU A 46 -0.86 -17.20 5.49
N ILE A 47 -0.62 -15.89 5.58
CA ILE A 47 -0.44 -15.04 4.41
C ILE A 47 1.04 -14.88 4.07
N VAL A 48 1.31 -14.66 2.78
CA VAL A 48 2.65 -14.37 2.24
C VAL A 48 2.61 -13.07 1.43
N TRP A 49 3.77 -12.46 1.23
CA TRP A 49 3.88 -11.30 0.35
C TRP A 49 3.78 -11.72 -1.12
N ASP A 50 3.01 -10.96 -1.92
CA ASP A 50 2.90 -11.14 -3.37
C ASP A 50 3.26 -9.83 -4.08
N ASP A 51 4.37 -9.83 -4.83
CA ASP A 51 4.85 -8.65 -5.54
C ASP A 51 3.95 -8.22 -6.72
N ARG A 52 3.14 -9.13 -7.29
CA ARG A 52 2.14 -8.78 -8.31
C ARG A 52 1.02 -7.95 -7.69
N LEU A 53 0.54 -8.36 -6.52
CA LEU A 53 -0.46 -7.59 -5.76
C LEU A 53 0.12 -6.24 -5.30
N ALA A 54 1.38 -6.22 -4.83
CA ALA A 54 2.06 -4.99 -4.47
C ALA A 54 2.16 -4.02 -5.66
N ALA A 55 2.42 -4.50 -6.88
CA ALA A 55 2.45 -3.68 -8.08
C ALA A 55 1.07 -3.11 -8.44
N LEU A 56 0.00 -3.90 -8.30
CA LEU A 56 -1.38 -3.42 -8.52
C LEU A 56 -1.79 -2.37 -7.49
N ALA A 57 -1.36 -2.52 -6.24
CA ALA A 57 -1.54 -1.55 -5.16
C ALA A 57 -0.73 -0.27 -5.43
N HIS A 58 0.53 -0.40 -5.86
CA HIS A 58 1.34 0.75 -6.26
C HIS A 58 0.66 1.52 -7.40
N GLY A 59 0.23 0.84 -8.47
CA GLY A 59 -0.52 1.48 -9.56
C GLY A 59 -1.86 2.09 -9.11
N HIS A 60 -2.43 1.63 -8.01
CA HIS A 60 -3.62 2.23 -7.42
C HIS A 60 -3.31 3.57 -6.74
N VAL A 61 -2.32 3.60 -5.85
CA VAL A 61 -2.01 4.79 -5.03
C VAL A 61 -1.51 5.96 -5.88
N GLN A 62 -0.94 5.70 -7.06
CA GLN A 62 -0.53 6.75 -8.01
C GLN A 62 -1.68 7.63 -8.51
N ARG A 63 -2.95 7.20 -8.38
CA ARG A 63 -4.10 8.04 -8.75
C ARG A 63 -4.47 9.08 -7.69
N CYS A 64 -3.99 8.92 -6.45
CA CYS A 64 -4.24 9.84 -5.35
C CYS A 64 -5.74 10.15 -5.10
N ASP A 65 -6.63 9.23 -5.49
CA ASP A 65 -8.08 9.41 -5.41
C ASP A 65 -8.67 8.90 -4.08
N ALA A 66 -7.90 8.08 -3.35
CA ALA A 66 -8.27 7.43 -2.09
C ALA A 66 -9.59 6.62 -2.15
N TRP A 67 -10.03 6.25 -3.35
CA TRP A 67 -11.27 5.51 -3.57
C TRP A 67 -10.97 4.05 -3.86
N HIS A 68 -11.76 3.14 -3.29
CA HIS A 68 -11.67 1.73 -3.64
C HIS A 68 -12.04 1.51 -5.11
N ARG A 69 -11.31 0.63 -5.80
CA ARG A 69 -11.79 0.08 -7.07
C ARG A 69 -12.89 -0.93 -6.72
N SER A 70 -14.05 -0.81 -7.36
CA SER A 70 -15.07 -1.85 -7.35
C SER A 70 -14.43 -3.14 -7.87
N GLY A 71 -14.36 -4.17 -7.04
CA GLY A 71 -13.82 -5.48 -7.42
C GLY A 71 -14.74 -6.16 -8.43
N MET A 72 -14.15 -6.79 -9.44
CA MET A 72 -14.79 -7.89 -10.17
C MET A 72 -14.96 -9.08 -9.23
#